data_AF-A0A7C4QDA2-F1
#
_entry.id   AF-A0A7C4QDA2-F1
#
_cell.length_a   1.000
_cell.length_b   1.000
_cell.length_c   1.000
_cell.angle_alpha   90.00
_cell.angle_beta   90.00
_cell.angle_gamma   90.00
#
_symmetry.space_group_name_H-M   'P 1'
#
loop_
_entity.id
_entity.type
_entity.pdbx_description
1 polymer ?
#
loop_
_entity_poly.entity_id
_entity_poly.type
_entity_poly.pdbx_seq_one_letter_code
_entity_poly.pdbx_strand_id
1 'polypeptide(L)'
;MINLRGKKILVFGLGLQGGAEGDVRYLLQNAAKLKLTDRKTSHELAKTLSRLPSLPATFGKHSLEDIDWADYILVNPGVSLDSPELLYAEKQNKPILSRTVLFVQNSHLPVIGITGTRGKSTTTELIYRLLDSAYPGQILRGGNIPGVSDLELLNQIEHKKYAVLELSSFQLEHFHKNKISPQYAVITNLYPDHLNRYANMDKYAYAKSAICAYQKPTDITVYNQEIAAVNKIISYCTGRLVGFSKRQQTKSYPHLPGLHNQENIAAVRALSYELGISETTLEETLLNYPGLPYRLETIAKIDGITYINDTTSTTPTATIKAINTITSPIILILGGAEKALPTDELFNNLRDLPHIKALVILGSKDNQSLNSALQTTLSTKLYKRAGSMSEAVKQARELATNGDTILLSPGYASFDLFQNEFDRGRQFNDCVKGEFA
;
A
#
# COMPACT_ATOMS: atom_id res chain seq x y z
N MET A 1 -24.21 16.02 -1.47
CA MET A 1 -23.17 16.44 -0.51
C MET A 1 -23.75 16.55 0.89
N ILE A 2 -23.17 15.84 1.87
CA ILE A 2 -23.52 16.05 3.28
C ILE A 2 -23.13 17.49 3.62
N ASN A 3 -24.07 18.30 4.14
CA ASN A 3 -23.74 19.63 4.61
C ASN A 3 -22.99 19.51 5.95
N LEU A 4 -21.67 19.74 5.91
CA LEU A 4 -20.79 19.63 7.08
C LEU A 4 -20.76 20.91 7.93
N ARG A 5 -21.33 22.01 7.43
CA ARG A 5 -21.27 23.31 8.09
C ARG A 5 -21.94 23.25 9.46
N GLY A 6 -21.18 23.58 10.50
CA GLY A 6 -21.63 23.59 11.90
C GLY A 6 -21.79 22.21 12.53
N LYS A 7 -21.60 21.12 11.79
CA LYS A 7 -21.68 19.75 12.32
C LYS A 7 -20.47 19.42 13.20
N LYS A 8 -20.71 18.68 14.27
CA LYS A 8 -19.68 18.15 15.16
C LYS A 8 -19.16 16.83 14.59
N ILE A 9 -17.90 16.80 14.17
CA ILE A 9 -17.29 15.62 13.57
C ILE A 9 -16.14 15.15 14.45
N LEU A 10 -16.25 13.90 14.91
CA LEU A 10 -15.15 13.22 15.59
C LEU A 10 -14.29 12.52 14.55
N VAL A 11 -13.03 12.93 14.43
CA VAL A 11 -12.04 12.22 13.61
C VAL A 11 -11.46 11.09 14.46
N PHE A 12 -11.81 9.86 14.11
CA PHE A 12 -11.56 8.66 14.89
C PHE A 12 -10.39 7.87 14.29
N GLY A 13 -9.22 8.03 14.91
CA GLY A 13 -7.93 7.52 14.44
C GLY A 13 -7.26 8.47 13.46
N LEU A 14 -6.19 9.13 13.88
CA LEU A 14 -5.35 9.93 12.97
C LEU A 14 -4.41 9.03 12.16
N GLY A 15 -3.81 8.05 12.84
CA GLY A 15 -2.78 7.20 12.23
C GLY A 15 -1.53 7.98 11.80
N LEU A 16 -0.62 7.27 11.12
CA LEU A 16 0.73 7.77 10.81
C LEU A 16 1.00 7.97 9.31
N GLN A 17 0.04 7.61 8.45
CA GLN A 17 0.21 7.63 6.99
C GLN A 17 -0.25 8.94 6.34
N GLY A 18 -0.51 9.99 7.12
CA GLY A 18 -0.78 11.36 6.64
C GLY A 18 -2.18 11.62 6.07
N GLY A 19 -2.93 10.59 5.65
CA GLY A 19 -4.25 10.83 5.04
C GLY A 19 -5.28 11.49 5.98
N ALA A 20 -5.19 11.28 7.29
CA ALA A 20 -6.07 11.98 8.25
C ALA A 20 -5.74 13.47 8.37
N GLU A 21 -4.51 13.89 8.07
CA GLU A 21 -4.15 15.31 8.07
C GLU A 21 -4.98 16.06 7.03
N GLY A 22 -5.11 15.47 5.84
CA GLY A 22 -5.93 16.02 4.76
C GLY A 22 -7.41 16.02 5.07
N ASP A 23 -7.92 14.95 5.70
CA ASP A 23 -9.32 14.90 6.14
C ASP A 23 -9.62 16.07 7.10
N VAL A 24 -8.77 16.29 8.10
CA VAL A 24 -8.94 17.39 9.07
C VAL A 24 -8.96 18.74 8.35
N ARG A 25 -8.03 18.99 7.41
CA ARG A 25 -8.00 20.23 6.62
C ARG A 25 -9.28 20.43 5.82
N TYR A 26 -9.73 19.39 5.09
CA TYR A 26 -10.96 19.45 4.31
C TYR A 26 -12.19 19.75 5.19
N LEU A 27 -12.30 19.09 6.34
CA LEU A 27 -13.43 19.30 7.25
C LEU A 27 -13.45 20.70 7.86
N LEU A 28 -12.27 21.25 8.22
CA LEU A 28 -12.15 22.63 8.71
C LEU A 28 -12.53 23.66 7.64
N GLN A 29 -12.07 23.46 6.39
CA GLN A 29 -12.45 24.30 5.25
C GLN A 29 -13.97 24.32 5.02
N ASN A 30 -14.65 23.20 5.31
CA ASN A 30 -16.10 23.07 5.22
C ASN A 30 -16.84 23.45 6.52
N ALA A 31 -16.20 24.22 7.40
CA ALA A 31 -16.76 24.80 8.62
C ALA A 31 -17.38 23.77 9.59
N ALA A 32 -16.82 22.56 9.65
CA ALA A 32 -17.15 21.58 10.68
C ALA A 32 -16.48 21.92 12.02
N LYS A 33 -17.13 21.56 13.14
CA LYS A 33 -16.53 21.58 14.48
C LYS A 33 -15.85 20.24 14.72
N LEU A 34 -14.56 20.24 15.00
CA LEU A 34 -13.78 18.99 15.07
C LEU A 34 -13.34 18.65 16.49
N LYS A 35 -13.34 17.35 16.78
CA LYS A 35 -12.54 16.71 17.83
C LYS A 35 -11.72 15.59 17.22
N LEU A 36 -10.54 15.33 17.79
CA LEU A 36 -9.67 14.23 17.38
C LEU A 36 -9.64 13.15 18.46
N THR A 37 -9.59 11.88 18.08
CA THR A 37 -9.30 10.80 19.04
C THR A 37 -8.40 9.74 18.44
N ASP A 38 -7.45 9.22 19.21
CA ASP A 38 -6.58 8.12 18.80
C ASP A 38 -6.13 7.30 20.03
N ARG A 39 -5.91 6.00 19.83
CA ARG A 39 -5.30 5.12 20.85
C ARG A 39 -3.81 5.40 21.03
N LYS A 40 -3.15 5.95 20.03
CA LYS A 40 -1.77 6.43 20.16
C LYS A 40 -1.73 7.67 21.04
N THR A 41 -0.63 7.81 21.76
CA THR A 41 -0.31 9.00 22.55
C THR A 41 0.01 10.19 21.64
N SER A 42 -0.05 11.40 22.18
CA SER A 42 0.37 12.61 21.47
C SER A 42 1.84 12.57 21.05
N HIS A 43 2.70 11.90 21.84
CA HIS A 43 4.11 11.69 21.51
C HIS A 43 4.28 10.83 20.25
N GLU A 44 3.59 9.69 20.19
CA GLU A 44 3.62 8.82 18.99
C GLU A 44 3.04 9.52 17.75
N LEU A 45 2.11 10.46 17.94
CA LEU A 45 1.46 11.22 16.87
C LEU A 45 2.13 12.57 16.59
N ALA A 46 3.27 12.89 17.22
CA ALA A 46 3.86 14.23 17.21
C ALA A 46 4.05 14.78 15.78
N LYS A 47 4.47 13.93 14.84
CA LYS A 47 4.65 14.28 13.41
C LYS A 47 3.34 14.62 12.70
N THR A 48 2.27 13.89 12.99
CA THR A 48 0.93 14.15 12.43
C THR A 48 0.37 15.44 13.03
N LEU A 49 0.51 15.61 14.35
CA LEU A 49 0.00 16.76 15.09
C LEU A 49 0.71 18.06 14.75
N SER A 50 2.02 18.03 14.45
CA SER A 50 2.78 19.23 14.07
C SER A 50 2.31 19.88 12.77
N ARG A 51 1.50 19.16 11.97
CA ARG A 51 0.94 19.61 10.69
C ARG A 51 -0.53 20.00 10.80
N LEU A 52 -1.11 19.92 12.00
CA LEU A 52 -2.50 20.23 12.25
C LEU A 52 -2.61 21.44 13.19
N PRO A 53 -3.68 22.25 13.04
CA PRO A 53 -3.97 23.26 14.04
C PRO A 53 -4.30 22.60 15.39
N SER A 54 -4.16 23.36 16.47
CA SER A 54 -4.59 22.91 17.79
C SER A 54 -6.11 22.68 17.79
N LEU A 55 -6.51 21.44 18.06
CA LEU A 55 -7.90 21.00 18.09
C LEU A 55 -8.15 20.24 19.40
N PRO A 56 -9.38 20.26 19.94
CA PRO A 56 -9.70 19.46 21.11
C PRO A 56 -9.53 17.97 20.77
N ALA A 57 -8.80 17.24 21.61
CA ALA A 57 -8.41 15.88 21.31
C ALA A 57 -8.27 14.99 22.55
N THR A 58 -8.54 13.69 22.36
CA THR A 58 -8.31 12.63 23.35
C THR A 58 -7.33 11.60 22.79
N PHE A 59 -6.13 11.51 23.36
CA PHE A 59 -5.08 10.59 22.94
C PHE A 59 -4.81 9.51 23.99
N GLY A 60 -4.22 8.39 23.56
CA GLY A 60 -3.96 7.21 24.40
C GLY A 60 -5.19 6.31 24.61
N LYS A 61 -6.38 6.77 24.22
CA LYS A 61 -7.65 6.03 24.29
C LYS A 61 -8.72 6.69 23.42
N HIS A 62 -9.82 5.98 23.21
CA HIS A 62 -11.05 6.56 22.70
C HIS A 62 -12.03 6.81 23.85
N SER A 63 -12.68 7.98 23.86
CA SER A 63 -13.66 8.35 24.88
C SER A 63 -15.09 8.20 24.35
N LEU A 64 -15.99 7.61 25.15
CA LEU A 64 -17.41 7.55 24.82
C LEU A 64 -18.05 8.95 24.82
N GLU A 65 -17.58 9.86 25.68
CA GLU A 65 -18.05 11.25 25.73
C GLU A 65 -17.77 11.99 24.41
N ASP A 66 -16.67 11.68 23.74
CA ASP A 66 -16.35 12.28 22.44
C ASP A 66 -17.27 11.72 21.34
N ILE A 67 -17.68 10.46 21.45
CA ILE A 67 -18.66 9.83 20.56
C ILE A 67 -20.04 10.46 20.78
N ASP A 68 -20.47 10.63 22.02
CA ASP A 68 -21.75 11.24 22.38
C ASP A 68 -21.84 12.68 21.91
N TRP A 69 -20.73 13.41 22.00
CA TRP A 69 -20.61 14.78 21.50
C TRP A 69 -20.80 14.90 19.98
N ALA A 70 -20.41 13.89 19.21
CA ALA A 70 -20.33 13.96 17.75
C ALA A 70 -21.70 13.81 17.06
N ASP A 71 -21.92 14.57 15.98
CA ASP A 71 -23.01 14.34 15.02
C ASP A 71 -22.62 13.25 14.01
N TYR A 72 -21.33 13.18 13.66
CA TYR A 72 -20.75 12.21 12.73
C TYR A 72 -19.38 11.74 13.22
N ILE A 73 -19.02 10.50 12.91
CA ILE A 73 -17.72 9.93 13.26
C ILE A 73 -17.00 9.57 11.96
N LEU A 74 -15.94 10.29 11.62
CA LEU A 74 -15.09 9.96 10.47
C LEU A 74 -14.02 8.96 10.92
N VAL A 75 -14.18 7.70 10.52
CA VAL A 75 -13.31 6.60 10.95
C VAL A 75 -12.19 6.38 9.93
N ASN A 76 -10.96 6.30 10.45
CA ASN A 76 -9.81 5.90 9.65
C ASN A 76 -9.86 4.40 9.34
N PRO A 77 -9.59 3.95 8.10
CA PRO A 77 -9.66 2.55 7.71
C PRO A 77 -8.87 1.57 8.59
N GLY A 78 -7.77 2.03 9.22
CA GLY A 78 -6.98 1.20 10.13
C GLY A 78 -7.72 0.78 11.40
N VAL A 79 -8.80 1.47 11.77
CA VAL A 79 -9.61 1.15 12.95
C VAL A 79 -10.55 -0.01 12.63
N SER A 80 -10.67 -0.96 13.56
CA SER A 80 -11.63 -2.06 13.42
C SER A 80 -13.05 -1.54 13.64
N LEU A 81 -13.96 -1.85 12.71
CA LEU A 81 -15.38 -1.53 12.86
C LEU A 81 -16.03 -2.30 14.03
N ASP A 82 -15.42 -3.41 14.45
CA ASP A 82 -15.86 -4.21 15.60
C ASP A 82 -15.25 -3.72 16.93
N SER A 83 -14.59 -2.55 16.95
CA SER A 83 -14.08 -2.00 18.20
C SER A 83 -15.22 -1.69 19.18
N PRO A 84 -15.05 -1.91 20.50
CA PRO A 84 -16.10 -1.63 21.48
C PRO A 84 -16.67 -0.22 21.38
N GLU A 85 -15.83 0.76 21.04
CA GLU A 85 -16.21 2.16 20.92
C GLU A 85 -17.04 2.43 19.65
N LEU A 86 -16.72 1.81 18.51
CA LEU A 86 -17.54 1.95 17.29
C LEU A 86 -18.84 1.15 17.38
N LEU A 87 -18.84 -0.01 18.04
CA LEU A 87 -20.07 -0.73 18.36
C LEU A 87 -20.98 0.09 19.30
N TYR A 88 -20.39 0.84 20.24
CA TYR A 88 -21.14 1.79 21.06
C TYR A 88 -21.72 2.92 20.20
N ALA A 89 -20.93 3.52 19.31
CA ALA A 89 -21.41 4.55 18.39
C ALA A 89 -22.60 4.07 17.54
N GLU A 90 -22.55 2.84 17.02
CA GLU A 90 -23.67 2.24 16.28
C GLU A 90 -24.91 2.07 17.16
N LYS A 91 -24.76 1.60 18.41
CA LYS A 91 -25.88 1.51 19.37
C LYS A 91 -26.51 2.87 19.67
N GLN A 92 -25.71 3.94 19.67
CA GLN A 92 -26.18 5.32 19.83
C GLN A 92 -26.70 5.94 18.53
N ASN A 93 -26.83 5.16 17.45
CA ASN A 93 -27.23 5.63 16.11
C ASN A 93 -26.35 6.77 15.58
N LYS A 94 -25.08 6.81 15.97
CA LYS A 94 -24.12 7.78 15.45
C LYS A 94 -23.67 7.36 14.05
N PRO A 95 -23.85 8.20 13.00
CA PRO A 95 -23.41 7.86 11.67
C PRO A 95 -21.88 7.75 11.57
N ILE A 96 -21.40 6.58 11.16
CA ILE A 96 -19.99 6.31 10.92
C ILE A 96 -19.68 6.56 9.44
N LEU A 97 -18.79 7.51 9.19
CA LEU A 97 -18.37 7.94 7.86
C LEU A 97 -17.02 7.32 7.49
N SER A 98 -16.84 7.07 6.21
CA SER A 98 -15.55 6.69 5.60
C SER A 98 -15.18 7.72 4.54
N ARG A 99 -13.94 8.23 4.58
CA ARG A 99 -13.45 9.24 3.62
C ARG A 99 -13.64 8.81 2.17
N THR A 100 -13.34 7.54 1.88
CA THR A 100 -13.36 6.99 0.52
C THR A 100 -14.81 6.83 0.04
N VAL A 101 -15.70 6.35 0.91
CA VAL A 101 -17.14 6.25 0.60
C VAL A 101 -17.71 7.65 0.33
N LEU A 102 -17.37 8.63 1.18
CA LEU A 102 -17.79 10.02 0.98
C LEU A 102 -17.29 10.57 -0.35
N PHE A 103 -16.02 10.34 -0.69
CA PHE A 103 -15.48 10.76 -1.99
C PHE A 103 -16.24 10.13 -3.16
N VAL A 104 -16.44 8.80 -3.15
CA VAL A 104 -17.12 8.09 -4.24
C VAL A 104 -18.57 8.58 -4.41
N GLN A 105 -19.29 8.80 -3.32
CA GLN A 105 -20.69 9.25 -3.39
C GLN A 105 -20.84 10.73 -3.81
N ASN A 106 -19.86 11.57 -3.52
CA ASN A 106 -19.97 13.03 -3.71
C ASN A 106 -19.16 13.57 -4.89
N SER A 107 -18.20 12.81 -5.42
CA SER A 107 -17.43 13.23 -6.61
C SER A 107 -18.24 13.12 -7.89
N HIS A 108 -19.22 12.20 -7.95
CA HIS A 108 -19.99 11.86 -9.15
C HIS A 108 -19.14 11.41 -10.36
N LEU A 109 -17.84 11.17 -10.15
CA LEU A 109 -16.93 10.67 -11.16
C LEU A 109 -17.12 9.15 -11.34
N PRO A 110 -16.97 8.61 -12.55
CA PRO A 110 -16.75 7.18 -12.73
C PRO A 110 -15.48 6.75 -11.99
N VAL A 111 -15.63 5.75 -11.12
CA VAL A 111 -14.55 5.25 -10.26
C VAL A 111 -13.98 3.97 -10.84
N ILE A 112 -12.65 3.92 -10.89
CA ILE A 112 -11.86 2.73 -11.20
C ILE A 112 -11.20 2.28 -9.89
N GLY A 113 -11.73 1.22 -9.28
CA GLY A 113 -11.24 0.68 -8.01
C GLY A 113 -10.33 -0.53 -8.19
N ILE A 114 -9.17 -0.52 -7.55
CA ILE A 114 -8.20 -1.62 -7.63
C ILE A 114 -8.07 -2.29 -6.26
N THR A 115 -8.30 -3.60 -6.19
CA THR A 115 -8.02 -4.39 -4.97
C THR A 115 -7.28 -5.68 -5.27
N GLY A 116 -6.82 -6.31 -4.19
CA GLY A 116 -6.12 -7.59 -4.18
C GLY A 116 -5.16 -7.69 -2.99
N THR A 117 -4.49 -8.84 -2.84
CA THR A 117 -3.47 -8.99 -1.78
C THR A 117 -2.18 -8.26 -2.19
N ARG A 118 -1.68 -8.50 -3.40
CA ARG A 118 -0.44 -7.90 -3.95
C ARG A 118 -0.69 -7.23 -5.30
N GLY A 119 0.23 -6.37 -5.76
CA GLY A 119 0.14 -5.71 -7.08
C GLY A 119 -0.73 -4.45 -7.13
N LYS A 120 -1.62 -4.23 -6.14
CA LYS A 120 -2.55 -3.08 -6.07
C LYS A 120 -1.92 -1.74 -6.46
N SER A 121 -0.84 -1.34 -5.78
CA SER A 121 -0.23 -0.03 -6.00
C SER A 121 0.37 0.11 -7.39
N THR A 122 1.06 -0.92 -7.89
CA THR A 122 1.62 -0.92 -9.25
C THR A 122 0.51 -0.85 -10.29
N THR A 123 -0.54 -1.68 -10.16
CA THR A 123 -1.69 -1.66 -11.06
C THR A 123 -2.42 -0.31 -11.03
N THR A 124 -2.62 0.27 -9.84
CA THR A 124 -3.23 1.59 -9.66
C THR A 124 -2.42 2.68 -10.36
N GLU A 125 -1.10 2.67 -10.19
CA GLU A 125 -0.19 3.62 -10.84
C GLU A 125 -0.19 3.48 -12.37
N LEU A 126 -0.13 2.24 -12.88
CA LEU A 126 -0.17 1.97 -14.32
C LEU A 126 -1.48 2.43 -14.95
N ILE A 127 -2.62 2.16 -14.31
CA ILE A 127 -3.93 2.63 -14.76
C ILE A 127 -4.00 4.16 -14.73
N TYR A 128 -3.52 4.78 -13.64
CA TYR A 128 -3.46 6.23 -13.52
C TYR A 128 -2.65 6.85 -14.67
N ARG A 129 -1.44 6.36 -14.93
CA ARG A 129 -0.57 6.88 -16.00
C ARG A 129 -1.16 6.64 -17.38
N LEU A 130 -1.73 5.47 -17.62
CA LEU A 130 -2.40 5.16 -18.88
C LEU A 130 -3.51 6.17 -19.18
N LEU A 131 -4.35 6.42 -18.18
CA LEU A 131 -5.47 7.33 -18.29
C LEU A 131 -5.02 8.78 -18.37
N ASP A 132 -3.96 9.18 -17.67
CA ASP A 132 -3.42 10.53 -17.74
C ASP A 132 -2.73 10.78 -19.09
N SER A 133 -2.06 9.78 -19.67
CA SER A 133 -1.58 9.84 -21.06
C SER A 133 -2.74 10.01 -22.06
N ALA A 134 -3.86 9.31 -21.85
CA ALA A 134 -5.03 9.41 -22.71
C ALA A 134 -5.87 10.69 -22.47
N TYR A 135 -5.89 11.18 -21.23
CA TYR A 135 -6.71 12.31 -20.76
C TYR A 135 -5.91 13.21 -19.80
N PRO A 136 -4.91 13.97 -20.32
CA PRO A 136 -3.98 14.72 -19.48
C PRO A 136 -4.66 15.65 -18.49
N GLY A 137 -4.32 15.49 -17.21
CA GLY A 137 -4.81 16.34 -16.14
C GLY A 137 -6.27 16.09 -15.74
N GLN A 138 -6.94 15.09 -16.31
CA GLN A 138 -8.36 14.78 -16.03
C GLN A 138 -8.53 13.62 -15.05
N ILE A 139 -7.46 13.07 -14.48
CA ILE A 139 -7.51 11.88 -13.64
C ILE A 139 -7.20 12.25 -12.19
N LEU A 140 -8.06 11.82 -11.27
CA LEU A 140 -7.76 11.86 -9.84
C LEU A 140 -7.23 10.51 -9.39
N ARG A 141 -6.22 10.51 -8.51
CA ARG A 141 -5.65 9.30 -7.93
C ARG A 141 -5.80 9.34 -6.41
N GLY A 142 -6.38 8.29 -5.83
CA GLY A 142 -6.65 8.24 -4.39
C GLY A 142 -6.73 6.84 -3.82
N GLY A 143 -7.42 6.72 -2.69
CA GLY A 143 -7.61 5.50 -1.92
C GLY A 143 -6.49 5.26 -0.91
N ASN A 144 -6.01 4.03 -0.84
CA ASN A 144 -4.98 3.55 0.08
C ASN A 144 -3.55 3.98 -0.33
N ILE A 145 -3.38 5.27 -0.66
CA ILE A 145 -2.09 5.83 -1.06
C ILE A 145 -1.55 6.69 0.08
N PRO A 146 -0.32 6.44 0.58
CA PRO A 146 0.27 7.23 1.64
C PRO A 146 0.28 8.73 1.33
N GLY A 147 -0.14 9.54 2.31
CA GLY A 147 -0.20 11.00 2.19
C GLY A 147 -1.38 11.56 1.40
N VAL A 148 -2.25 10.71 0.84
CA VAL A 148 -3.43 11.15 0.08
C VAL A 148 -4.69 11.11 0.97
N SER A 149 -5.48 12.18 0.93
CA SER A 149 -6.84 12.23 1.51
C SER A 149 -7.86 12.27 0.39
N ASP A 150 -8.72 11.25 0.34
CA ASP A 150 -9.84 11.20 -0.61
C ASP A 150 -10.82 12.37 -0.41
N LEU A 151 -10.94 12.90 0.81
CA LEU A 151 -11.77 14.08 1.06
C LEU A 151 -11.18 15.33 0.43
N GLU A 152 -9.87 15.57 0.53
CA GLU A 152 -9.23 16.72 -0.14
C GLU A 152 -9.35 16.64 -1.67
N LEU A 153 -9.43 15.43 -2.24
CA LEU A 153 -9.66 15.25 -3.68
C LEU A 153 -11.03 15.78 -4.14
N LEU A 154 -12.01 15.93 -3.25
CA LEU A 154 -13.30 16.55 -3.59
C LEU A 154 -13.14 18.00 -4.06
N ASN A 155 -12.10 18.70 -3.61
CA ASN A 155 -11.81 20.07 -4.05
C ASN A 155 -11.26 20.12 -5.49
N GLN A 156 -10.96 18.98 -6.10
CA GLN A 156 -10.28 18.88 -7.40
C GLN A 156 -11.13 18.15 -8.46
N ILE A 157 -12.41 17.88 -8.20
CA ILE A 157 -13.27 17.06 -9.07
C ILE A 157 -13.69 17.76 -10.36
N GLU A 158 -13.59 19.09 -10.41
CA GLU A 158 -13.98 19.86 -11.59
C GLU A 158 -13.10 19.50 -12.79
N HIS A 159 -13.74 19.30 -13.95
CA HIS A 159 -13.12 18.86 -15.20
C HIS A 159 -12.39 17.51 -15.15
N LYS A 160 -12.65 16.68 -14.13
CA LYS A 160 -12.10 15.33 -14.03
C LYS A 160 -12.99 14.32 -14.74
N LYS A 161 -12.35 13.34 -15.36
CA LYS A 161 -13.00 12.26 -16.12
C LYS A 161 -13.13 10.97 -15.31
N TYR A 162 -12.09 10.61 -14.55
CA TYR A 162 -12.07 9.39 -13.73
C TYR A 162 -11.42 9.63 -12.37
N ALA A 163 -11.81 8.82 -11.40
CA ALA A 163 -11.06 8.63 -10.17
C ALA A 163 -10.50 7.21 -10.09
N VAL A 164 -9.19 7.09 -9.97
CA VAL A 164 -8.46 5.82 -9.86
C VAL A 164 -8.09 5.60 -8.39
N LEU A 165 -8.71 4.62 -7.75
CA LEU A 165 -8.61 4.41 -6.30
C LEU A 165 -7.97 3.05 -5.97
N GLU A 166 -6.87 3.06 -5.20
CA GLU A 166 -6.38 1.84 -4.54
C GLU A 166 -7.29 1.51 -3.35
N LEU A 167 -7.89 0.33 -3.30
CA LEU A 167 -8.85 -0.04 -2.26
C LEU A 167 -8.37 -1.24 -1.44
N SER A 168 -8.09 -0.99 -0.15
CA SER A 168 -7.80 -2.03 0.84
C SER A 168 -9.08 -2.80 1.21
N SER A 169 -8.94 -3.99 1.82
CA SER A 169 -10.10 -4.71 2.34
C SER A 169 -10.81 -3.94 3.47
N PHE A 170 -10.05 -3.18 4.28
CA PHE A 170 -10.62 -2.37 5.36
C PHE A 170 -11.50 -1.24 4.83
N GLN A 171 -11.09 -0.57 3.75
CA GLN A 171 -11.94 0.43 3.10
C GLN A 171 -13.20 -0.22 2.51
N LEU A 172 -13.08 -1.40 1.91
CA LEU A 172 -14.20 -2.10 1.27
C LEU A 172 -15.23 -2.63 2.28
N GLU A 173 -14.88 -2.85 3.55
CA GLU A 173 -15.87 -3.08 4.62
C GLU A 173 -16.89 -1.92 4.72
N HIS A 174 -16.42 -0.67 4.57
CA HIS A 174 -17.32 0.49 4.55
C HIS A 174 -18.17 0.55 3.27
N PHE A 175 -17.65 0.04 2.15
CA PHE A 175 -18.42 -0.06 0.90
C PHE A 175 -19.56 -1.07 1.05
N HIS A 176 -19.35 -2.18 1.76
CA HIS A 176 -20.43 -3.10 2.14
C HIS A 176 -21.52 -2.41 2.94
N LYS A 177 -21.15 -1.65 3.98
CA LYS A 177 -22.12 -0.91 4.82
C LYS A 177 -22.96 0.07 4.00
N ASN A 178 -22.38 0.66 2.96
CA ASN A 178 -23.05 1.65 2.11
C ASN A 178 -23.64 1.10 0.81
N LYS A 179 -23.47 -0.21 0.54
CA LYS A 179 -23.94 -0.90 -0.67
C LYS A 179 -23.53 -0.19 -1.96
N ILE A 180 -22.25 0.19 -2.05
CA ILE A 180 -21.68 0.83 -3.24
C ILE A 180 -20.49 0.03 -3.78
N SER A 181 -20.30 0.07 -5.09
CA SER A 181 -19.12 -0.46 -5.78
C SER A 181 -18.66 0.53 -6.85
N PRO A 182 -17.35 0.58 -7.18
CA PRO A 182 -16.85 1.25 -8.37
C PRO A 182 -17.48 0.74 -9.67
N GLN A 183 -17.65 1.62 -10.65
CA GLN A 183 -18.14 1.27 -12.00
C GLN A 183 -17.15 0.40 -12.77
N TYR A 184 -15.85 0.58 -12.50
CA TYR A 184 -14.80 -0.28 -13.01
C TYR A 184 -14.01 -0.83 -11.84
N ALA A 185 -13.78 -2.14 -11.82
CA ALA A 185 -13.04 -2.81 -10.76
C ALA A 185 -11.90 -3.65 -11.35
N VAL A 186 -10.78 -3.72 -10.63
CA VAL A 186 -9.68 -4.62 -10.93
C VAL A 186 -9.34 -5.45 -9.68
N ILE A 187 -9.39 -6.78 -9.82
CA ILE A 187 -9.02 -7.73 -8.78
C ILE A 187 -7.72 -8.43 -9.19
N THR A 188 -6.60 -8.02 -8.59
CA THR A 188 -5.27 -8.51 -9.00
C THR A 188 -5.01 -9.97 -8.59
N ASN A 189 -5.29 -10.31 -7.33
CA ASN A 189 -5.10 -11.64 -6.75
C ASN A 189 -5.73 -11.73 -5.35
N LEU A 190 -5.86 -12.96 -4.84
CA LEU A 190 -6.20 -13.25 -3.44
C LEU A 190 -5.25 -14.30 -2.86
N TYR A 191 -4.43 -13.87 -1.90
CA TYR A 191 -3.51 -14.72 -1.12
C TYR A 191 -3.72 -14.50 0.39
N PRO A 192 -3.32 -15.45 1.26
CA PRO A 192 -3.35 -15.27 2.71
C PRO A 192 -2.67 -13.99 3.17
N ASP A 193 -3.44 -13.13 3.85
CA ASP A 193 -2.99 -11.87 4.45
C ASP A 193 -4.03 -11.39 5.48
N HIS A 194 -3.64 -10.49 6.37
CA HIS A 194 -4.54 -9.86 7.36
C HIS A 194 -5.38 -10.81 8.23
N LEU A 195 -4.92 -12.04 8.50
CA LEU A 195 -5.62 -13.02 9.36
C LEU A 195 -5.63 -12.62 10.85
N ASN A 196 -4.90 -11.57 11.22
CA ASN A 196 -5.04 -10.90 12.50
C ASN A 196 -6.30 -10.01 12.58
N ARG A 197 -6.90 -9.66 11.44
CA ARG A 197 -8.16 -8.89 11.33
C ARG A 197 -9.33 -9.78 10.91
N TYR A 198 -9.11 -10.76 10.02
CA TYR A 198 -10.15 -11.65 9.54
C TYR A 198 -10.01 -13.05 10.11
N ALA A 199 -11.12 -13.61 10.58
CA ALA A 199 -11.15 -14.96 11.14
C ALA A 199 -10.68 -16.04 10.13
N ASN A 200 -10.89 -15.82 8.83
CA ASN A 200 -10.46 -16.73 7.77
C ASN A 200 -10.43 -16.02 6.40
N MET A 201 -9.97 -16.75 5.38
CA MET A 201 -9.89 -16.27 4.00
C MET A 201 -11.26 -15.94 3.38
N ASP A 202 -12.35 -16.57 3.83
CA ASP A 202 -13.68 -16.27 3.30
C ASP A 202 -14.19 -14.91 3.75
N LYS A 203 -13.94 -14.54 5.01
CA LYS A 203 -14.23 -13.19 5.52
C LYS A 203 -13.38 -12.13 4.84
N TYR A 204 -12.10 -12.43 4.57
CA TYR A 204 -11.22 -11.54 3.82
C TYR A 204 -11.66 -11.36 2.35
N ALA A 205 -12.05 -12.45 1.68
CA ALA A 205 -12.59 -12.43 0.33
C ALA A 205 -13.92 -11.66 0.27
N TYR A 206 -14.81 -11.91 1.23
CA TYR A 206 -16.07 -11.18 1.38
C TYR A 206 -15.80 -9.68 1.52
N ALA A 207 -14.93 -9.25 2.45
CA ALA A 207 -14.60 -7.84 2.60
C ALA A 207 -14.14 -7.19 1.28
N LYS A 208 -13.36 -7.91 0.46
CA LYS A 208 -12.94 -7.42 -0.87
C LYS A 208 -14.05 -7.43 -1.92
N SER A 209 -15.09 -8.24 -1.76
CA SER A 209 -16.13 -8.41 -2.78
C SER A 209 -16.99 -7.18 -2.96
N ALA A 210 -17.07 -6.27 -1.97
CA ALA A 210 -17.64 -4.93 -2.14
C ALA A 210 -17.04 -4.13 -3.31
N ILE A 211 -15.87 -4.50 -3.83
CA ILE A 211 -15.32 -3.90 -5.05
C ILE A 211 -16.24 -4.08 -6.27
N CYS A 212 -17.07 -5.13 -6.29
CA CYS A 212 -17.95 -5.46 -7.41
C CYS A 212 -19.37 -5.93 -7.02
N ALA A 213 -19.63 -6.18 -5.73
CA ALA A 213 -20.88 -6.80 -5.27
C ALA A 213 -22.13 -5.94 -5.47
N TYR A 214 -21.97 -4.64 -5.69
CA TYR A 214 -23.05 -3.67 -5.88
C TYR A 214 -22.95 -2.95 -7.23
N GLN A 215 -22.23 -3.55 -8.19
CA GLN A 215 -22.14 -3.07 -9.56
C GLN A 215 -23.48 -3.21 -10.29
N LYS A 216 -23.72 -2.32 -11.25
CA LYS A 216 -24.80 -2.49 -12.23
C LYS A 216 -24.38 -3.51 -13.30
N PRO A 217 -25.30 -4.11 -14.05
CA PRO A 217 -24.96 -5.05 -15.13
C PRO A 217 -24.02 -4.47 -16.22
N THR A 218 -24.02 -3.15 -16.40
CA THR A 218 -23.15 -2.43 -17.34
C THR A 218 -21.76 -2.14 -16.81
N ASP A 219 -21.56 -2.23 -15.49
CA ASP A 219 -20.28 -1.98 -14.85
C ASP A 219 -19.35 -3.19 -15.09
N ILE A 220 -18.04 -2.97 -14.98
CA ILE A 220 -17.03 -3.94 -15.40
C ILE A 220 -16.14 -4.34 -14.23
N THR A 221 -15.88 -5.62 -14.09
CA THR A 221 -14.86 -6.16 -13.18
C THR A 221 -13.85 -6.98 -13.97
N VAL A 222 -12.61 -6.50 -13.99
CA VAL A 222 -11.44 -7.20 -14.51
C VAL A 222 -10.84 -8.05 -13.39
N TYR A 223 -10.62 -9.35 -13.62
CA TYR A 223 -10.15 -10.26 -12.58
C TYR A 223 -9.13 -11.28 -13.08
N ASN A 224 -8.22 -11.69 -12.20
CA ASN A 224 -7.21 -12.69 -12.54
C ASN A 224 -7.85 -14.09 -12.59
N GLN A 225 -8.00 -14.63 -13.79
CA GLN A 225 -8.66 -15.94 -13.99
C GLN A 225 -7.74 -17.13 -13.67
N GLU A 226 -6.44 -16.91 -13.50
CA GLU A 226 -5.47 -17.97 -13.18
C GLU A 226 -5.41 -18.29 -11.69
N ILE A 227 -5.98 -17.44 -10.84
CA ILE A 227 -5.94 -17.59 -9.39
C ILE A 227 -7.30 -18.03 -8.88
N ALA A 228 -7.46 -19.34 -8.65
CA ALA A 228 -8.73 -19.93 -8.21
C ALA A 228 -9.33 -19.27 -6.96
N ALA A 229 -8.50 -18.75 -6.04
CA ALA A 229 -8.97 -18.04 -4.85
C ALA A 229 -9.78 -16.76 -5.17
N VAL A 230 -9.54 -16.13 -6.33
CA VAL A 230 -10.30 -14.95 -6.79
C VAL A 230 -11.78 -15.30 -7.02
N ASN A 231 -12.11 -16.57 -7.27
CA ASN A 231 -13.50 -17.04 -7.39
C ASN A 231 -14.33 -16.76 -6.13
N LYS A 232 -13.70 -16.70 -4.94
CA LYS A 232 -14.36 -16.32 -3.69
C LYS A 232 -14.83 -14.86 -3.66
N ILE A 233 -14.25 -14.00 -4.50
CA ILE A 233 -14.64 -12.59 -4.64
C ILE A 233 -15.65 -12.46 -5.78
N ILE A 234 -15.35 -13.02 -6.95
CA ILE A 234 -16.18 -12.81 -8.14
C ILE A 234 -17.54 -13.50 -8.08
N SER A 235 -17.73 -14.48 -7.19
CA SER A 235 -19.04 -15.08 -6.91
C SER A 235 -20.08 -14.08 -6.38
N TYR A 236 -19.65 -12.91 -5.92
CA TYR A 236 -20.54 -11.83 -5.46
C TYR A 236 -20.76 -10.75 -6.54
N CYS A 237 -19.97 -10.72 -7.61
CA CYS A 237 -20.04 -9.65 -8.59
C CYS A 237 -21.34 -9.72 -9.40
N THR A 238 -21.94 -8.55 -9.62
CA THR A 238 -23.21 -8.39 -10.36
C THR A 238 -23.03 -7.73 -11.74
N GLY A 239 -21.88 -7.11 -11.98
CA GLY A 239 -21.50 -6.53 -13.27
C GLY A 239 -20.90 -7.53 -14.25
N ARG A 240 -20.44 -7.03 -15.40
CA ARG A 240 -19.76 -7.85 -16.41
C ARG A 240 -18.35 -8.24 -15.95
N LEU A 241 -18.06 -9.53 -15.96
CA LEU A 241 -16.75 -10.08 -15.62
C LEU A 241 -15.85 -10.19 -16.86
N VAL A 242 -14.60 -9.74 -16.74
CA VAL A 242 -13.56 -9.82 -17.78
C VAL A 242 -12.32 -10.48 -17.20
N GLY A 243 -12.04 -11.71 -17.61
CA GLY A 243 -10.89 -12.47 -17.12
C GLY A 243 -9.59 -12.05 -17.82
N PHE A 244 -8.50 -11.92 -17.06
CA PHE A 244 -7.15 -11.75 -17.60
C PHE A 244 -6.23 -12.88 -17.15
N SER A 245 -5.20 -13.16 -17.95
CA SER A 245 -4.16 -14.14 -17.66
C SER A 245 -2.78 -13.58 -18.02
N LYS A 246 -1.76 -13.86 -17.21
CA LYS A 246 -0.39 -13.43 -17.53
C LYS A 246 0.14 -14.05 -18.81
N ARG A 247 -0.41 -15.19 -19.27
CA ARG A 247 -0.04 -15.82 -20.55
C ARG A 247 -0.32 -14.93 -21.75
N GLN A 248 -1.22 -13.94 -21.59
CA GLN A 248 -1.51 -12.92 -22.60
C GLN A 248 -0.41 -11.85 -22.65
N GLN A 249 0.52 -11.82 -21.70
CA GLN A 249 1.65 -10.88 -21.63
C GLN A 249 2.97 -11.59 -21.98
N THR A 250 3.48 -11.36 -23.19
CA THR A 250 4.74 -11.96 -23.67
C THR A 250 5.92 -10.99 -23.66
N LYS A 251 5.66 -9.68 -23.75
CA LYS A 251 6.71 -8.65 -23.73
C LYS A 251 7.21 -8.38 -22.31
N SER A 252 8.47 -8.00 -22.19
CA SER A 252 9.04 -7.45 -20.95
C SER A 252 9.18 -5.94 -21.07
N TYR A 253 9.14 -5.24 -19.94
CA TYR A 253 9.36 -3.79 -19.87
C TYR A 253 10.43 -3.47 -18.81
N PRO A 254 11.31 -2.49 -19.04
CA PRO A 254 12.50 -2.25 -18.21
C PRO A 254 12.23 -2.12 -16.70
N HIS A 255 11.15 -1.43 -16.33
CA HIS A 255 10.80 -1.13 -14.94
C HIS A 255 9.66 -2.00 -14.37
N LEU A 256 9.29 -3.05 -15.10
CA LEU A 256 8.26 -4.02 -14.70
C LEU A 256 8.77 -5.47 -14.83
N PRO A 257 9.93 -5.83 -14.22
CA PRO A 257 10.44 -7.18 -14.31
C PRO A 257 9.60 -8.17 -13.49
N GLY A 258 9.66 -9.45 -13.87
CA GLY A 258 9.12 -10.56 -13.10
C GLY A 258 7.65 -10.91 -13.38
N LEU A 259 7.27 -12.14 -13.00
CA LEU A 259 5.95 -12.72 -13.29
C LEU A 259 4.78 -11.92 -12.68
N HIS A 260 4.97 -11.38 -11.48
CA HIS A 260 3.93 -10.58 -10.81
C HIS A 260 3.61 -9.29 -11.57
N ASN A 261 4.59 -8.70 -12.28
CA ASN A 261 4.35 -7.54 -13.12
C ASN A 261 3.71 -7.91 -14.45
N GLN A 262 3.95 -9.12 -14.98
CA GLN A 262 3.17 -9.62 -16.12
C GLN A 262 1.68 -9.73 -15.78
N GLU A 263 1.34 -10.17 -14.57
CA GLU A 263 -0.05 -10.17 -14.07
C GLU A 263 -0.61 -8.74 -13.96
N ASN A 264 0.17 -7.80 -13.40
CA ASN A 264 -0.26 -6.40 -13.31
C ASN A 264 -0.52 -5.79 -14.70
N ILE A 265 0.36 -6.05 -15.67
CA ILE A 265 0.23 -5.56 -17.05
C ILE A 265 -0.99 -6.18 -17.73
N ALA A 266 -1.20 -7.50 -17.59
CA ALA A 266 -2.35 -8.18 -18.15
C ALA A 266 -3.68 -7.60 -17.61
N ALA A 267 -3.72 -7.25 -16.32
CA ALA A 267 -4.88 -6.58 -15.72
C ALA A 267 -5.11 -5.18 -16.33
N VAL A 268 -4.04 -4.39 -16.48
CA VAL A 268 -4.10 -3.03 -17.07
C VAL A 268 -4.55 -3.10 -18.52
N ARG A 269 -4.04 -4.05 -19.31
CA ARG A 269 -4.42 -4.24 -20.71
C ARG A 269 -5.89 -4.66 -20.87
N ALA A 270 -6.35 -5.59 -20.03
CA ALA A 270 -7.75 -6.00 -20.04
C ALA A 270 -8.67 -4.80 -19.74
N LEU A 271 -8.32 -3.97 -18.75
CA LEU A 271 -9.08 -2.76 -18.47
C LEU A 271 -8.97 -1.71 -19.60
N SER A 272 -7.78 -1.52 -20.20
CA SER A 272 -7.58 -0.52 -21.25
C SER A 272 -8.45 -0.79 -22.48
N TYR A 273 -8.57 -2.06 -22.87
CA TYR A 273 -9.45 -2.51 -23.93
C TYR A 273 -10.91 -2.14 -23.63
N GLU A 274 -11.36 -2.41 -22.40
CA GLU A 274 -12.73 -2.13 -21.96
C GLU A 274 -13.04 -0.62 -21.84
N LEU A 275 -12.01 0.19 -21.64
CA LEU A 275 -12.11 1.66 -21.62
C LEU A 275 -11.92 2.29 -23.02
N GLY A 276 -11.69 1.49 -24.06
CA GLY A 276 -11.45 1.98 -25.42
C GLY A 276 -10.15 2.76 -25.59
N ILE A 277 -9.15 2.51 -24.72
CA ILE A 277 -7.83 3.14 -24.81
C ILE A 277 -6.96 2.33 -25.78
N SER A 278 -6.28 3.02 -26.69
CA SER A 278 -5.50 2.35 -27.74
C SER A 278 -4.33 1.52 -27.19
N GLU A 279 -4.02 0.40 -27.85
CA GLU A 279 -2.86 -0.43 -27.50
C GLU A 279 -1.55 0.38 -27.63
N THR A 280 -1.47 1.33 -28.57
CA THR A 280 -0.31 2.22 -28.72
C THR A 280 -0.06 3.03 -27.46
N THR A 281 -1.10 3.69 -26.92
CA THR A 281 -1.00 4.46 -25.67
C THR A 281 -0.62 3.58 -24.48
N LEU A 282 -1.12 2.34 -24.44
CA LEU A 282 -0.73 1.36 -23.42
C LEU A 282 0.75 1.01 -23.52
N GLU A 283 1.24 0.63 -24.70
CA GLU A 283 2.62 0.23 -24.91
C GLU A 283 3.60 1.37 -24.58
N GLU A 284 3.30 2.60 -25.00
CA GLU A 284 4.08 3.79 -24.63
C GLU A 284 4.08 4.03 -23.12
N THR A 285 2.93 3.87 -22.45
CA THR A 285 2.83 4.01 -20.99
C THR A 285 3.67 2.96 -20.26
N LEU A 286 3.65 1.71 -20.72
CA LEU A 286 4.41 0.60 -20.12
C LEU A 286 5.92 0.75 -20.33
N LEU A 287 6.35 1.23 -21.51
CA LEU A 287 7.76 1.48 -21.82
C LEU A 287 8.34 2.64 -20.99
N ASN A 288 7.57 3.72 -20.82
CA ASN A 288 7.99 4.92 -20.11
C ASN A 288 7.66 4.91 -18.60
N TYR A 289 7.15 3.78 -18.09
CA TYR A 289 6.80 3.66 -16.69
C TYR A 289 8.07 3.71 -15.81
N PRO A 290 8.22 4.68 -14.88
CA PRO A 290 9.47 4.84 -14.13
C PRO A 290 9.64 3.87 -12.96
N GLY A 291 8.67 2.97 -12.71
CA GLY A 291 8.61 2.21 -11.46
C GLY A 291 7.81 2.94 -10.37
N LEU A 292 7.58 2.25 -9.26
CA LEU A 292 7.08 2.88 -8.04
C LEU A 292 8.26 3.17 -7.12
N PRO A 293 8.29 4.35 -6.47
CA PRO A 293 9.27 4.63 -5.43
C PRO A 293 9.25 3.54 -4.36
N TYR A 294 10.43 3.18 -3.85
CA TYR A 294 10.62 2.22 -2.76
C TYR A 294 10.21 0.76 -3.04
N ARG A 295 10.00 0.40 -4.32
CA ARG A 295 9.61 -0.95 -4.78
C ARG A 295 10.51 -1.42 -5.91
N LEU A 296 11.55 -2.17 -5.55
CA LEU A 296 12.65 -2.54 -6.45
C LEU A 296 13.14 -1.32 -7.28
N GLU A 297 13.18 -0.15 -6.67
CA GLU A 297 13.52 1.11 -7.31
C GLU A 297 15.03 1.21 -7.50
N THR A 298 15.51 1.28 -8.74
CA THR A 298 16.94 1.55 -9.00
C THR A 298 17.25 3.00 -8.66
N ILE A 299 18.09 3.21 -7.64
CA ILE A 299 18.44 4.54 -7.14
C ILE A 299 19.62 5.14 -7.90
N ALA A 300 20.64 4.31 -8.12
CA ALA A 300 21.85 4.71 -8.81
C ALA A 300 22.59 3.49 -9.37
N LYS A 301 23.47 3.73 -10.33
CA LYS A 301 24.51 2.79 -10.75
C LYS A 301 25.86 3.49 -10.63
N ILE A 302 26.68 3.06 -9.68
CA ILE A 302 27.94 3.73 -9.30
C ILE A 302 29.05 2.69 -9.32
N ASP A 303 30.15 2.97 -10.02
CA ASP A 303 31.29 2.04 -10.21
C ASP A 303 30.88 0.64 -10.70
N GLY A 304 29.84 0.56 -11.54
CA GLY A 304 29.30 -0.69 -12.05
C GLY A 304 28.42 -1.47 -11.05
N ILE A 305 28.17 -0.94 -9.86
CA ILE A 305 27.28 -1.52 -8.84
C ILE A 305 25.90 -0.87 -8.92
N THR A 306 24.85 -1.69 -8.88
CA THR A 306 23.47 -1.23 -8.92
C THR A 306 22.89 -1.13 -7.51
N TYR A 307 22.30 0.01 -7.16
CA TYR A 307 21.66 0.21 -5.85
C TYR A 307 20.15 0.17 -6.02
N ILE A 308 19.50 -0.75 -5.31
CA ILE A 308 18.06 -0.97 -5.43
C ILE A 308 17.39 -0.80 -4.07
N ASN A 309 16.39 0.07 -4.03
CA ASN A 309 15.55 0.30 -2.86
C ASN A 309 14.24 -0.47 -2.97
N ASP A 310 14.07 -1.44 -2.08
CA ASP A 310 12.84 -2.20 -1.88
C ASP A 310 12.41 -2.16 -0.40
N THR A 311 12.52 -1.00 0.25
CA THR A 311 12.20 -0.83 1.69
C THR A 311 10.78 -1.27 2.06
N THR A 312 9.86 -1.30 1.09
CA THR A 312 8.46 -1.74 1.31
C THR A 312 8.32 -3.25 1.47
N SER A 313 9.38 -4.03 1.21
CA SER A 313 9.49 -5.45 1.59
C SER A 313 9.65 -5.61 3.10
N THR A 314 8.55 -5.40 3.83
CA THR A 314 8.46 -5.46 5.30
C THR A 314 8.03 -6.84 5.82
N THR A 315 8.06 -7.87 4.97
CA THR A 315 7.76 -9.27 5.31
C THR A 315 8.75 -10.22 4.64
N PRO A 316 9.00 -11.42 5.21
CA PRO A 316 9.93 -12.39 4.63
C PRO A 316 9.59 -12.77 3.19
N THR A 317 8.30 -13.05 2.90
CA THR A 317 7.82 -13.38 1.55
C THR A 317 8.05 -12.27 0.54
N ALA A 318 8.01 -11.00 0.95
CA ALA A 318 8.29 -9.88 0.04
C ALA A 318 9.77 -9.87 -0.36
N THR A 319 10.68 -10.05 0.61
CA THR A 319 12.11 -10.17 0.33
C THR A 319 12.45 -11.37 -0.55
N ILE A 320 11.81 -12.53 -0.35
CA ILE A 320 11.99 -13.70 -1.23
C ILE A 320 11.66 -13.35 -2.69
N LYS A 321 10.59 -12.59 -2.93
CA LYS A 321 10.23 -12.15 -4.29
C LYS A 321 11.25 -11.18 -4.86
N ALA A 322 11.76 -10.26 -4.04
CA ALA A 322 12.78 -9.30 -4.44
C ALA A 322 14.06 -9.99 -4.88
N ILE A 323 14.63 -10.87 -4.05
CA ILE A 323 15.88 -11.57 -4.35
C ILE A 323 15.77 -12.50 -5.57
N ASN A 324 14.58 -13.09 -5.82
CA ASN A 324 14.34 -13.92 -6.99
C ASN A 324 14.13 -13.12 -8.29
N THR A 325 13.93 -11.80 -8.19
CA THR A 325 13.78 -10.91 -9.35
C THR A 325 15.14 -10.43 -9.87
N ILE A 326 16.14 -10.33 -9.00
CA ILE A 326 17.48 -9.83 -9.34
C ILE A 326 18.36 -11.00 -9.81
N THR A 327 18.98 -10.84 -10.98
CA THR A 327 19.82 -11.87 -11.62
C THR A 327 21.32 -11.71 -11.36
N SER A 328 21.77 -10.51 -11.01
CA SER A 328 23.15 -10.24 -10.60
C SER A 328 23.43 -10.74 -9.18
N PRO A 329 24.71 -10.94 -8.78
CA PRO A 329 25.05 -11.18 -7.39
C PRO A 329 24.53 -10.06 -6.47
N ILE A 330 24.04 -10.45 -5.28
CA ILE A 330 23.34 -9.57 -4.35
C ILE A 330 24.12 -9.44 -3.05
N ILE A 331 24.31 -8.21 -2.62
CA ILE A 331 24.61 -7.84 -1.22
C ILE A 331 23.29 -7.34 -0.63
N LEU A 332 22.69 -8.16 0.23
CA LEU A 332 21.35 -7.90 0.76
C LEU A 332 21.43 -7.15 2.09
N ILE A 333 20.83 -5.97 2.16
CA ILE A 333 20.56 -5.27 3.41
C ILE A 333 19.19 -5.76 3.92
N LEU A 334 19.23 -6.53 5.02
CA LEU A 334 18.05 -7.09 5.68
C LEU A 334 18.07 -6.84 7.19
N GLY A 335 16.91 -6.88 7.83
CA GLY A 335 16.78 -6.68 9.28
C GLY A 335 15.75 -5.61 9.65
N GLY A 336 15.51 -5.50 10.94
CA GLY A 336 14.48 -4.67 11.56
C GLY A 336 13.73 -5.42 12.68
N ALA A 337 12.61 -4.84 13.10
CA ALA A 337 11.79 -5.38 14.17
C ALA A 337 10.96 -6.60 13.71
N GLU A 338 10.87 -7.61 14.58
CA GLU A 338 10.13 -8.84 14.33
C GLU A 338 8.61 -8.62 14.29
N LYS A 339 7.92 -9.39 13.44
CA LYS A 339 6.45 -9.41 13.32
C LYS A 339 5.85 -10.78 13.66
N ALA A 340 6.62 -11.69 14.27
CA ALA A 340 6.23 -13.09 14.51
C ALA A 340 5.69 -13.80 13.24
N LEU A 341 6.30 -13.50 12.08
CA LEU A 341 5.99 -14.15 10.81
C LEU A 341 6.92 -15.34 10.58
N PRO A 342 6.49 -16.40 9.87
CA PRO A 342 7.38 -17.50 9.49
C PRO A 342 8.57 -16.99 8.65
N THR A 343 9.79 -17.34 9.07
CA THR A 343 11.05 -16.89 8.44
C THR A 343 11.86 -18.00 7.79
N ASP A 344 11.51 -19.27 8.03
CA ASP A 344 12.31 -20.42 7.59
C ASP A 344 12.50 -20.45 6.07
N GLU A 345 11.45 -20.16 5.32
CA GLU A 345 11.52 -20.10 3.85
C GLU A 345 12.49 -19.02 3.38
N LEU A 346 12.52 -17.85 4.04
CA LEU A 346 13.45 -16.78 3.72
C LEU A 346 14.88 -17.25 3.97
N PHE A 347 15.16 -17.85 5.12
CA PHE A 347 16.51 -18.30 5.46
C PHE A 347 16.99 -19.45 4.55
N ASN A 348 16.11 -20.37 4.18
CA ASN A 348 16.41 -21.40 3.19
C ASN A 348 16.75 -20.78 1.83
N ASN A 349 15.94 -19.83 1.34
CA ASN A 349 16.24 -19.11 0.09
C ASN A 349 17.59 -18.38 0.17
N LEU A 350 17.86 -17.66 1.27
CA LEU A 350 19.12 -16.95 1.44
C LEU A 350 20.31 -17.93 1.43
N ARG A 351 20.19 -19.08 2.08
CA ARG A 351 21.22 -20.15 2.09
C ARG A 351 21.46 -20.70 0.69
N ASP A 352 20.38 -21.11 0.01
CA ASP A 352 20.42 -21.97 -1.17
C ASP A 352 20.64 -21.19 -2.48
N LEU A 353 20.28 -19.90 -2.52
CA LEU A 353 20.46 -19.07 -3.70
C LEU A 353 21.94 -18.66 -3.86
N PRO A 354 22.62 -19.07 -4.95
CA PRO A 354 24.06 -18.86 -5.12
C PRO A 354 24.39 -17.40 -5.43
N HIS A 355 23.46 -16.62 -5.97
CA HIS A 355 23.66 -15.20 -6.25
C HIS A 355 23.58 -14.33 -4.98
N ILE A 356 23.21 -14.88 -3.81
CA ILE A 356 23.32 -14.15 -2.54
C ILE A 356 24.77 -14.20 -2.05
N LYS A 357 25.52 -13.14 -2.34
CA LYS A 357 26.96 -13.00 -2.07
C LYS A 357 27.25 -12.72 -0.60
N ALA A 358 26.53 -11.77 -0.01
CA ALA A 358 26.71 -11.37 1.38
C ALA A 358 25.45 -10.71 1.97
N LEU A 359 25.41 -10.63 3.30
CA LEU A 359 24.32 -10.05 4.07
C LEU A 359 24.81 -8.84 4.88
N VAL A 360 24.01 -7.78 4.96
CA VAL A 360 24.21 -6.68 5.89
C VAL A 360 22.99 -6.59 6.79
N ILE A 361 23.20 -6.87 8.07
CA ILE A 361 22.15 -6.98 9.06
C ILE A 361 21.91 -5.61 9.70
N LEU A 362 20.81 -4.96 9.31
CA LEU A 362 20.42 -3.61 9.72
C LEU A 362 19.37 -3.68 10.84
N GLY A 363 19.70 -3.16 12.03
CA GLY A 363 18.75 -3.07 13.16
C GLY A 363 18.23 -4.45 13.58
N SER A 364 18.95 -5.14 14.47
CA SER A 364 18.61 -6.53 14.79
C SER A 364 19.12 -7.00 16.14
N LYS A 365 19.49 -6.09 17.05
CA LYS A 365 20.11 -6.50 18.33
C LYS A 365 19.22 -7.51 19.07
N ASP A 366 17.91 -7.32 18.98
CA ASP A 366 16.92 -8.15 19.65
C ASP A 366 16.13 -9.08 18.70
N ASN A 367 16.55 -9.24 17.45
CA ASN A 367 15.87 -10.11 16.48
C ASN A 367 16.35 -11.57 16.65
N GLN A 368 15.68 -12.31 17.52
CA GLN A 368 16.07 -13.67 17.92
C GLN A 368 16.06 -14.65 16.74
N SER A 369 15.06 -14.57 15.86
CA SER A 369 14.94 -15.44 14.70
C SER A 369 16.12 -15.27 13.73
N LEU A 370 16.46 -14.03 13.39
CA LEU A 370 17.59 -13.72 12.51
C LEU A 370 18.93 -14.07 13.16
N ASN A 371 19.10 -13.74 14.45
CA ASN A 371 20.33 -14.06 15.18
C ASN A 371 20.55 -15.58 15.27
N SER A 372 19.50 -16.36 15.50
CA SER A 372 19.56 -17.83 15.53
C SER A 372 19.88 -18.39 14.13
N ALA A 373 19.25 -17.85 13.08
CA ALA A 373 19.49 -18.27 11.71
C ALA A 373 20.93 -18.00 11.25
N LEU A 374 21.51 -16.86 11.62
CA LEU A 374 22.93 -16.52 11.34
C LEU A 374 23.91 -17.51 11.97
N GLN A 375 23.57 -18.11 13.11
CA GLN A 375 24.40 -19.13 13.77
C GLN A 375 24.15 -20.55 13.23
N THR A 376 23.04 -20.78 12.53
CA THR A 376 22.59 -22.11 12.10
C THR A 376 22.46 -22.16 10.58
N THR A 377 21.27 -21.91 10.04
CA THR A 377 20.91 -22.03 8.63
C THR A 377 21.77 -21.17 7.69
N LEU A 378 22.23 -20.01 8.17
CA LEU A 378 23.04 -19.05 7.41
C LEU A 378 24.50 -19.00 7.86
N SER A 379 24.96 -19.99 8.65
CA SER A 379 26.33 -20.02 9.22
C SER A 379 27.45 -19.94 8.18
N THR A 380 27.19 -20.33 6.93
CA THR A 380 28.16 -20.27 5.82
C THR A 380 28.13 -18.96 5.04
N LYS A 381 27.16 -18.06 5.29
CA LYS A 381 27.05 -16.78 4.58
C LYS A 381 27.90 -15.72 5.23
N LEU A 382 28.65 -14.98 4.41
CA LEU A 382 29.34 -13.78 4.85
C LEU A 382 28.31 -12.72 5.27
N TYR A 383 28.46 -12.16 6.47
CA TYR A 383 27.60 -11.08 6.92
C TYR A 383 28.34 -10.01 7.72
N LYS A 384 27.81 -8.77 7.69
CA LYS A 384 28.19 -7.67 8.58
C LYS A 384 26.94 -7.17 9.34
N ARG A 385 27.13 -6.41 10.42
CA ARG A 385 26.05 -5.78 11.19
C ARG A 385 26.19 -4.26 11.15
N ALA A 386 25.08 -3.57 10.97
CA ALA A 386 25.01 -2.12 10.92
C ALA A 386 23.99 -1.57 11.92
N GLY A 387 24.38 -0.54 12.67
CA GLY A 387 23.53 0.19 13.61
C GLY A 387 22.78 1.36 12.99
N SER A 388 23.11 1.75 11.76
CA SER A 388 22.45 2.83 11.01
C SER A 388 22.37 2.52 9.52
N MET A 389 21.56 3.28 8.78
CA MET A 389 21.48 3.12 7.32
C MET A 389 22.81 3.49 6.63
N SER A 390 23.47 4.58 7.06
CA SER A 390 24.79 4.97 6.53
C SER A 390 25.83 3.86 6.72
N GLU A 391 25.90 3.27 7.92
CA GLU A 391 26.78 2.12 8.17
C GLU A 391 26.43 0.93 7.27
N ALA A 392 25.14 0.65 7.06
CA ALA A 392 24.71 -0.47 6.23
C ALA A 392 25.10 -0.30 4.77
N VAL A 393 24.88 0.90 4.19
CA VAL A 393 25.26 1.20 2.80
C VAL A 393 26.78 1.12 2.65
N LYS A 394 27.55 1.71 3.58
CA LYS A 394 29.02 1.63 3.57
C LYS A 394 29.52 0.19 3.65
N GLN A 395 29.00 -0.61 4.58
CA GLN A 395 29.38 -2.02 4.71
C GLN A 395 29.01 -2.84 3.48
N ALA A 396 27.86 -2.56 2.87
CA ALA A 396 27.45 -3.21 1.62
C ALA A 396 28.38 -2.83 0.46
N ARG A 397 28.78 -1.55 0.36
CA ARG A 397 29.73 -1.05 -0.63
C ARG A 397 31.07 -1.76 -0.55
N GLU A 398 31.60 -1.98 0.65
CA GLU A 398 32.87 -2.68 0.88
C GLU A 398 32.85 -4.15 0.42
N LEU A 399 31.66 -4.77 0.40
CA LEU A 399 31.46 -6.16 -0.02
C LEU A 399 31.18 -6.29 -1.52
N ALA A 400 30.77 -5.18 -2.15
CA ALA A 400 30.33 -5.14 -3.54
C ALA A 400 31.48 -4.91 -4.53
N THR A 401 31.42 -5.60 -5.65
CA THR A 401 32.32 -5.47 -6.79
C THR A 401 31.53 -5.12 -8.05
N ASN A 402 32.21 -4.71 -9.13
CA ASN A 402 31.56 -4.36 -10.40
C ASN A 402 30.64 -5.50 -10.87
N GLY A 403 29.40 -5.16 -11.24
CA GLY A 403 28.37 -6.10 -11.65
C GLY A 403 27.45 -6.56 -10.52
N ASP A 404 27.78 -6.29 -9.25
CA ASP A 404 26.93 -6.63 -8.11
C ASP A 404 25.73 -5.66 -7.96
N THR A 405 24.73 -6.11 -7.22
CA THR A 405 23.60 -5.30 -6.75
C THR A 405 23.61 -5.20 -5.24
N ILE A 406 23.53 -3.97 -4.71
CA ILE A 406 23.21 -3.71 -3.31
C ILE A 406 21.70 -3.51 -3.21
N LEU A 407 21.03 -4.45 -2.53
CA LEU A 407 19.58 -4.48 -2.41
C LEU A 407 19.15 -4.17 -0.97
N LEU A 408 18.42 -3.08 -0.76
CA LEU A 408 17.65 -2.90 0.46
C LEU A 408 16.32 -3.63 0.33
N SER A 409 16.21 -4.84 0.91
CA SER A 409 14.96 -5.59 0.97
C SER A 409 14.79 -6.18 2.38
N PRO A 410 14.26 -5.40 3.33
CA PRO A 410 14.47 -5.62 4.75
C PRO A 410 13.92 -6.93 5.30
N GLY A 411 12.77 -7.41 4.82
CA GLY A 411 12.09 -8.59 5.35
C GLY A 411 11.39 -8.38 6.70
N TYR A 412 11.65 -7.24 7.36
CA TYR A 412 11.21 -6.91 8.71
C TYR A 412 10.59 -5.50 8.80
N ALA A 413 9.91 -5.22 9.91
CA ALA A 413 9.38 -3.89 10.20
C ALA A 413 10.51 -2.88 10.45
N SER A 414 10.24 -1.59 10.28
CA SER A 414 11.26 -0.54 10.39
C SER A 414 11.41 0.05 11.80
N PHE A 415 10.52 -0.28 12.74
CA PHE A 415 10.27 0.43 14.01
C PHE A 415 11.36 0.27 15.10
N ASP A 416 12.60 -0.03 14.72
CA ASP A 416 13.78 -0.04 15.61
C ASP A 416 14.60 1.23 15.37
N LEU A 417 15.09 1.39 14.13
CA LEU A 417 15.98 2.48 13.74
C LEU A 417 15.27 3.63 13.01
N PHE A 418 14.01 3.46 12.62
CA PHE A 418 13.32 4.36 11.69
C PHE A 418 11.90 4.71 12.13
N GLN A 419 11.44 5.89 11.73
CA GLN A 419 10.06 6.33 12.02
C GLN A 419 9.02 5.44 11.33
N ASN A 420 9.32 4.97 10.12
CA ASN A 420 8.51 4.06 9.32
C ASN A 420 9.35 3.52 8.13
N GLU A 421 8.76 2.67 7.31
CA GLU A 421 9.43 2.05 6.16
C GLU A 421 9.85 3.07 5.10
N PHE A 422 9.13 4.18 4.93
CA PHE A 422 9.47 5.22 3.96
C PHE A 422 10.61 6.13 4.46
N ASP A 423 10.70 6.35 5.77
CA ASP A 423 11.85 7.00 6.40
C ASP A 423 13.12 6.16 6.18
N ARG A 424 13.05 4.83 6.41
CA ARG A 424 14.12 3.89 6.09
C ARG A 424 14.54 3.97 4.62
N GLY A 425 13.57 3.95 3.71
CA GLY A 425 13.83 4.05 2.27
C GLY A 425 14.47 5.37 1.86
N ARG A 426 14.00 6.49 2.41
CA ARG A 426 14.56 7.81 2.15
C ARG A 426 16.01 7.88 2.59
N GLN A 427 16.31 7.44 3.81
CA GLN A 427 17.70 7.43 4.31
C GLN A 427 18.61 6.57 3.43
N PHE A 428 18.14 5.43 2.90
CA PHE A 428 18.91 4.65 1.93
C PHE A 428 19.18 5.44 0.64
N ASN A 429 18.15 6.09 0.09
CA ASN A 429 18.30 6.90 -1.11
C ASN A 429 19.29 8.05 -0.89
N ASP A 430 19.19 8.73 0.26
CA ASP A 430 20.05 9.85 0.62
C ASP A 430 21.50 9.40 0.84
N CYS A 431 21.73 8.27 1.52
CA CYS A 431 23.07 7.68 1.67
C CYS A 431 23.67 7.30 0.31
N VAL A 432 22.91 6.62 -0.56
CA VAL A 432 23.40 6.23 -1.89
C VAL A 432 23.74 7.45 -2.75
N LYS A 433 22.90 8.50 -2.72
CA LYS A 433 23.10 9.73 -3.50
C LYS A 433 24.10 10.71 -2.85
N GLY A 434 24.38 10.58 -1.57
CA GLY A 434 25.24 11.52 -0.83
C GLY A 434 26.66 11.00 -0.58
N GLU A 435 26.82 9.69 -0.34
CA GLU A 435 28.13 9.10 0.00
C GLU A 435 28.96 8.73 -1.25
N PHE A 436 28.33 8.58 -2.42
CA PHE A 436 28.99 8.02 -3.61
C PHE A 436 28.65 8.73 -4.94
N ALA A 437 27.91 9.85 -4.92
CA ALA A 437 27.58 10.60 -6.13
C ALA A 437 28.64 11.64 -6.52
#